data_AF-A0A355TR31-F1
#
_entry.id   AF-A0A355TR31-F1
#
_cell.length_a   1.000
_cell.length_b   1.000
_cell.length_c   1.000
_cell.angle_alpha   90.00
_cell.angle_beta   90.00
_cell.angle_gamma   90.00
#
_symmetry.space_group_name_H-M   'P 1'
#
loop_
_entity.id
_entity.type
_entity.pdbx_description
1 polymer ?
#
loop_
_entity_poly.entity_id
_entity_poly.type
_entity_poly.pdbx_seq_one_letter_code
_entity_poly.pdbx_strand_id
1 'polypeptide(L)'
;MNLADMLSWSAFEFAKWAIVAAFTIITVEGAARRRRKDADLEHDVDRARTLQRALVPPNCEIGRVKLCGIMQPCRSVGGDFYYFRPFQEKFIVFCLGDVMGKGVPASMVMSIVMSFFFEWGKKSSSPAQILGILNQRLLGLWRDDNTWFTTLFYGVFNEESSILTYASGGHDTALLLKDDGSVQQLHTDGVPIGAFEESVWEEKSITLDG
;
A
#
# COMPACT_ATOMS: atom_id res chain seq x y z
N MET A 1 49.59 28.06 6.18
CA MET A 1 49.47 29.53 6.30
C MET A 1 49.89 29.89 7.70
N ASN A 2 50.97 30.67 7.85
CA ASN A 2 51.62 30.89 9.15
C ASN A 2 51.00 32.11 9.85
N LEU A 3 50.93 32.11 11.19
CA LEU A 3 50.27 33.16 11.98
C LEU A 3 50.85 34.58 11.75
N ALA A 4 52.12 34.66 11.34
CA ALA A 4 52.80 35.93 11.06
C ALA A 4 52.25 36.65 9.80
N ASP A 5 51.85 35.91 8.76
CA ASP A 5 51.32 36.49 7.52
C ASP A 5 49.90 37.02 7.69
N MET A 6 49.20 36.57 8.73
CA MET A 6 47.82 37.00 9.04
C MET A 6 47.78 38.37 9.72
N LEU A 7 48.84 38.76 10.44
CA LEU A 7 48.94 40.02 11.18
C LEU A 7 49.23 41.24 10.28
N SER A 8 49.68 41.03 9.05
CA SER A 8 49.96 42.10 8.07
C SER A 8 48.76 42.45 7.17
N TRP A 9 47.59 41.85 7.40
CA TRP A 9 46.41 42.05 6.54
C TRP A 9 45.70 43.38 6.83
N SER A 10 45.19 44.01 5.76
CA SER A 10 44.34 45.19 5.90
C SER A 10 42.94 44.80 6.39
N ALA A 11 42.23 45.75 7.01
CA ALA A 11 40.86 45.54 7.49
C ALA A 11 39.90 45.04 6.38
N PHE A 12 40.17 45.41 5.12
CA PHE A 12 39.40 44.96 3.95
C PHE A 12 39.62 43.47 3.64
N GLU A 13 40.85 42.96 3.78
CA GLU A 13 41.13 41.53 3.58
C GLU A 13 40.53 40.67 4.69
N PHE A 14 40.55 41.15 5.95
CA PHE A 14 39.81 40.50 7.04
C PHE A 14 38.31 40.44 6.77
N ALA A 15 37.70 41.51 6.26
CA ALA A 15 36.28 41.53 5.94
C ALA A 15 35.92 40.51 4.85
N LYS A 16 36.73 40.38 3.80
CA LYS A 16 36.52 39.36 2.75
C LYS A 16 36.57 37.94 3.31
N TRP A 17 37.60 37.62 4.07
CA TRP A 17 37.74 36.29 4.67
C TRP A 17 36.66 35.99 5.71
N ALA A 18 36.21 37.00 6.47
CA ALA A 18 35.08 36.86 7.37
C ALA A 18 33.78 36.53 6.63
N ILE A 19 33.52 37.16 5.47
CA ILE A 19 32.35 36.85 4.64
C ILE A 19 32.44 35.43 4.07
N VAL A 20 33.60 35.03 3.54
CA VAL A 20 33.80 33.66 3.02
C VAL A 20 33.65 32.61 4.13
N ALA A 21 34.21 32.87 5.31
CA ALA A 21 34.07 31.99 6.47
C ALA A 21 32.60 31.88 6.90
N ALA A 22 31.88 33.01 7.03
CA ALA A 22 30.47 33.03 7.38
C ALA A 22 29.61 32.26 6.36
N PHE A 23 29.81 32.49 5.06
CA PHE A 23 29.11 31.77 4.01
C PHE A 23 29.39 30.26 4.05
N THR A 24 30.66 29.87 4.28
CA THR A 24 31.06 28.46 4.40
C THR A 24 30.42 27.80 5.62
N ILE A 25 30.41 28.48 6.77
CA ILE A 25 29.76 27.99 7.99
C ILE A 25 28.26 27.80 7.75
N ILE A 26 27.56 28.81 7.21
CA ILE A 26 26.12 28.74 6.94
C ILE A 26 25.78 27.61 5.97
N THR A 27 26.58 27.43 4.91
CA THR A 27 26.35 26.36 3.93
C THR A 27 26.61 24.98 4.52
N VAL A 28 27.67 24.79 5.31
CA VAL A 28 27.97 23.53 5.99
C VAL A 28 26.92 23.20 7.05
N GLU A 29 26.53 24.16 7.89
CA GLU A 29 25.47 23.99 8.89
C GLU A 29 24.11 23.71 8.21
N GLY A 30 23.80 24.44 7.14
CA GLY A 30 22.60 24.22 6.34
C GLY A 30 22.55 22.82 5.72
N ALA A 31 23.67 22.34 5.16
CA ALA A 31 23.80 20.99 4.63
C ALA A 31 23.68 19.93 5.73
N ALA A 32 24.33 20.13 6.88
CA ALA A 32 24.24 19.23 8.04
C ALA A 32 22.79 19.16 8.58
N ARG A 33 22.09 20.30 8.63
CA ARG A 33 20.69 20.37 9.07
C ARG A 33 19.74 19.66 8.11
N ARG A 34 19.97 19.75 6.80
CA ARG A 34 19.22 18.98 5.78
C ARG A 34 19.46 17.49 5.96
N ARG A 35 20.72 17.05 6.04
CA ARG A 35 21.05 15.63 6.26
C ARG A 35 20.42 15.05 7.52
N ARG A 36 20.40 15.80 8.63
CA ARG A 36 19.72 15.34 9.86
C ARG A 36 18.22 15.17 9.65
N LYS A 37 17.57 16.15 9.03
CA LYS A 37 16.13 16.06 8.71
C LYS A 37 15.83 14.90 7.76
N ASP A 38 16.65 14.71 6.73
CA ASP A 38 16.48 13.62 5.77
C ASP A 38 16.65 12.26 6.46
N ALA A 39 17.64 12.13 7.36
CA ALA A 39 17.83 10.92 8.16
C ALA A 39 16.68 10.66 9.15
N ASP A 40 16.15 11.70 9.79
CA ASP A 40 15.00 11.58 10.68
C ASP A 40 13.74 11.12 9.90
N LEU A 41 13.51 11.70 8.72
CA LEU A 41 12.41 11.31 7.82
C LEU A 41 12.57 9.87 7.32
N GLU A 42 13.78 9.47 6.93
CA GLU A 42 14.08 8.12 6.48
C GLU A 42 13.80 7.10 7.60
N HIS A 43 14.18 7.43 8.83
CA HIS A 43 13.92 6.60 10.01
C HIS A 43 12.41 6.46 10.31
N ASP A 44 11.63 7.53 10.20
CA ASP A 44 10.18 7.47 10.38
C ASP A 44 9.49 6.67 9.27
N VAL A 45 9.96 6.79 8.04
CA VAL A 45 9.47 6.00 6.90
C VAL A 45 9.80 4.51 7.06
N ASP A 46 10.98 4.16 7.59
CA ASP A 46 11.35 2.77 7.87
C ASP A 46 10.53 2.15 9.01
N ARG A 47 10.14 2.94 10.00
CA ARG A 47 9.19 2.51 11.03
C ARG A 47 7.81 2.24 10.42
N ALA A 48 7.33 3.14 9.57
CA ALA A 48 6.07 2.95 8.85
C ALA A 48 6.10 1.69 7.95
N ARG A 49 7.23 1.41 7.30
CA ARG A 49 7.45 0.18 6.52
C ARG A 49 7.31 -1.07 7.39
N THR A 50 7.90 -1.06 8.58
CA THR A 50 7.84 -2.18 9.51
C THR A 50 6.39 -2.44 9.94
N LEU A 51 5.62 -1.37 10.20
CA LEU A 51 4.19 -1.48 10.50
C LEU A 51 3.38 -2.03 9.32
N GLN A 52 3.59 -1.52 8.10
CA GLN A 52 2.91 -2.06 6.91
C GLN A 52 3.19 -3.54 6.71
N ARG A 53 4.44 -3.99 6.88
CA ARG A 53 4.79 -5.41 6.79
C ARG A 53 4.10 -6.26 7.84
N ALA A 54 3.86 -5.72 9.04
CA ALA A 54 3.13 -6.42 10.09
C ALA A 54 1.62 -6.55 9.81
N LEU A 55 1.04 -5.69 8.96
CA LEU A 55 -0.36 -5.78 8.53
C LEU A 55 -0.58 -6.90 7.51
N VAL A 56 0.46 -7.24 6.76
CA VAL A 56 0.41 -8.29 5.73
C VAL A 56 0.34 -9.66 6.41
N PRO A 57 -0.65 -10.51 6.07
CA PRO A 57 -0.81 -11.79 6.73
C PRO A 57 0.34 -12.75 6.38
N PRO A 58 0.82 -13.55 7.35
CA PRO A 58 1.78 -14.61 7.08
C PRO A 58 1.10 -15.71 6.25
N ASN A 59 1.90 -16.50 5.53
CA ASN A 59 1.43 -17.71 4.86
C ASN A 59 0.64 -18.58 5.84
N CYS A 60 -0.49 -19.11 5.41
CA CYS A 60 -1.30 -19.99 6.24
C CYS A 60 -1.91 -21.12 5.43
N GLU A 61 -2.25 -22.20 6.14
CA GLU A 61 -2.89 -23.39 5.58
C GLU A 61 -4.23 -23.57 6.29
N ILE A 62 -5.29 -23.83 5.54
CA ILE A 62 -6.65 -24.02 6.04
C ILE A 62 -7.22 -25.21 5.30
N GLY A 63 -7.48 -26.31 6.02
CA GLY A 63 -7.94 -27.55 5.43
C GLY A 63 -7.00 -28.01 4.31
N ARG A 64 -7.51 -28.11 3.07
CA ARG A 64 -6.70 -28.46 1.88
C ARG A 64 -6.06 -27.28 1.14
N VAL A 65 -6.29 -26.03 1.58
CA VAL A 65 -5.84 -24.83 0.88
C VAL A 65 -4.59 -24.25 1.52
N LYS A 66 -3.58 -23.97 0.69
CA LYS A 66 -2.37 -23.25 1.08
C LYS A 66 -2.39 -21.84 0.52
N LEU A 67 -2.30 -20.85 1.41
CA LEU A 67 -2.26 -19.43 1.08
C LEU A 67 -0.84 -18.92 1.26
N CYS A 68 -0.27 -18.41 0.16
CA CYS A 68 1.05 -17.83 0.14
C CYS A 68 0.98 -16.46 -0.52
N GLY A 69 1.70 -15.50 0.04
CA GLY A 69 1.81 -14.15 -0.52
C GLY A 69 3.21 -13.60 -0.34
N ILE A 70 3.65 -12.81 -1.32
CA ILE A 70 4.92 -12.07 -1.26
C ILE A 70 4.61 -10.65 -1.72
N MET A 71 5.06 -9.67 -0.94
CA MET A 71 4.95 -8.26 -1.29
C MET A 71 6.33 -7.63 -1.23
N GLN A 72 6.83 -7.17 -2.37
CA GLN A 72 8.11 -6.50 -2.49
C GLN A 72 7.89 -5.04 -2.88
N PRO A 73 7.79 -4.12 -1.92
CA PRO A 73 7.50 -2.73 -2.23
C PRO A 73 8.69 -2.08 -2.97
N CYS A 74 8.38 -1.32 -4.02
CA CYS A 74 9.37 -0.59 -4.83
C CYS A 74 10.02 0.59 -4.06
N ARG A 75 9.33 1.10 -3.04
CA ARG A 75 9.83 2.11 -2.08
C ARG A 75 9.77 1.59 -0.65
N SER A 76 10.16 2.41 0.32
CA SER A 76 10.05 2.04 1.74
C SER A 76 8.60 1.76 2.16
N VAL A 77 7.63 2.56 1.71
CA VAL A 77 6.18 2.32 1.90
C VAL A 77 5.42 2.42 0.58
N GLY A 78 4.34 1.64 0.45
CA GLY A 78 3.58 1.48 -0.81
C GLY A 78 2.07 1.47 -0.63
N GLY A 79 1.37 1.55 -1.77
CA GLY A 79 -0.09 1.43 -1.86
C GLY A 79 -0.55 -0.01 -2.07
N ASP A 80 0.33 -0.87 -2.61
CA ASP A 80 0.09 -2.28 -2.88
C ASP A 80 -0.15 -3.07 -1.58
N PHE A 81 -1.09 -3.99 -1.61
CA PHE A 81 -1.38 -4.89 -0.49
C PHE A 81 -1.98 -6.21 -0.95
N TYR A 82 -1.81 -7.22 -0.12
CA TYR A 82 -2.66 -8.41 -0.16
C TYR A 82 -3.19 -8.72 1.23
N TYR A 83 -4.32 -9.40 1.26
CA TYR A 83 -4.98 -9.88 2.46
C TYR A 83 -5.49 -11.29 2.21
N PHE A 84 -5.40 -12.14 3.22
CA PHE A 84 -6.18 -13.36 3.25
C PHE A 84 -6.44 -13.78 4.70
N ARG A 85 -7.63 -14.31 4.96
CA ARG A 85 -8.02 -14.84 6.27
C ARG A 85 -9.04 -15.97 6.16
N PRO A 86 -8.93 -16.99 7.03
CA PRO A 86 -10.04 -17.90 7.28
C PRO A 86 -11.21 -17.17 7.93
N PHE A 87 -12.41 -17.62 7.61
CA PHE A 87 -13.67 -17.21 8.22
C PHE A 87 -14.62 -18.41 8.34
N GLN A 88 -15.34 -18.50 9.47
CA GLN A 88 -16.37 -19.54 9.68
C GLN A 88 -15.89 -20.98 9.43
N GLU A 89 -14.60 -21.27 9.67
CA GLU A 89 -13.94 -22.58 9.53
C GLU A 89 -13.95 -23.21 8.12
N LYS A 90 -14.65 -22.61 7.14
CA LYS A 90 -14.78 -23.15 5.77
C LYS A 90 -14.61 -22.11 4.67
N PHE A 91 -14.67 -20.82 5.00
CA PHE A 91 -14.48 -19.76 4.04
C PHE A 91 -13.06 -19.22 4.13
N ILE A 92 -12.51 -18.92 2.98
CA ILE A 92 -11.23 -18.24 2.84
C ILE A 92 -11.50 -16.97 2.05
N VAL A 93 -11.27 -15.84 2.71
CA VAL A 93 -11.29 -14.56 2.03
C VAL A 93 -9.89 -14.20 1.62
N PHE A 94 -9.73 -13.69 0.42
CA PHE A 94 -8.49 -13.10 -0.04
C PHE A 94 -8.72 -11.87 -0.90
N CYS A 95 -7.73 -10.99 -0.92
CA CYS A 95 -7.75 -9.75 -1.66
C CYS A 95 -6.33 -9.40 -2.10
N LEU A 96 -6.19 -8.84 -3.30
CA LEU A 96 -4.99 -8.19 -3.79
C LEU A 96 -5.40 -6.83 -4.32
N GLY A 97 -4.67 -5.77 -3.99
CA GLY A 97 -5.01 -4.45 -4.49
C GLY A 97 -3.84 -3.49 -4.50
N ASP A 98 -4.07 -2.37 -5.16
CA ASP A 98 -3.17 -1.23 -5.24
C ASP A 98 -3.96 0.07 -5.04
N VAL A 99 -3.35 0.99 -4.30
CA VAL A 99 -3.91 2.30 -3.99
C VAL A 99 -3.28 3.32 -4.92
N MET A 100 -4.11 4.20 -5.49
CA MET A 100 -3.65 5.32 -6.30
C MET A 100 -2.59 6.15 -5.57
N GLY A 101 -1.53 6.52 -6.28
CA GLY A 101 -0.46 7.36 -5.75
C GLY A 101 0.70 6.52 -5.21
N LYS A 102 1.59 7.14 -4.42
CA LYS A 102 2.82 6.50 -3.92
C LYS A 102 3.21 7.07 -2.56
N GLY A 103 4.01 6.30 -1.82
CA GLY A 103 4.61 6.76 -0.57
C GLY A 103 3.61 6.80 0.59
N VAL A 104 3.84 7.73 1.52
CA VAL A 104 3.10 7.78 2.79
C VAL A 104 1.58 7.95 2.61
N PRO A 105 1.06 8.86 1.75
CA PRO A 105 -0.39 9.00 1.60
C PRO A 105 -1.09 7.72 1.12
N ALA A 106 -0.54 7.05 0.10
CA ALA A 106 -1.09 5.78 -0.39
C ALA A 106 -1.04 4.68 0.69
N SER A 107 0.03 4.65 1.49
CA SER A 107 0.16 3.70 2.61
C SER A 107 -0.91 3.85 3.69
N MET A 108 -1.39 5.09 3.91
CA MET A 108 -2.47 5.36 4.87
C MET A 108 -3.81 4.83 4.36
N VAL A 109 -4.13 5.08 3.09
CA VAL A 109 -5.35 4.54 2.47
C VAL A 109 -5.30 3.01 2.43
N MET A 110 -4.16 2.40 2.09
CA MET A 110 -3.95 0.96 2.17
C MET A 110 -4.23 0.42 3.58
N SER A 111 -3.78 1.11 4.63
CA SER A 111 -4.04 0.72 6.02
C SER A 111 -5.53 0.78 6.38
N ILE A 112 -6.26 1.77 5.87
CA ILE A 112 -7.72 1.89 6.04
C ILE A 112 -8.44 0.71 5.37
N VAL A 113 -8.05 0.39 4.14
CA VAL A 113 -8.61 -0.73 3.37
C VAL A 113 -8.33 -2.07 4.06
N MET A 114 -7.09 -2.30 4.52
CA MET A 114 -6.73 -3.50 5.28
C MET A 114 -7.52 -3.62 6.60
N SER A 115 -7.68 -2.51 7.33
CA SER A 115 -8.49 -2.47 8.54
C SER A 115 -9.96 -2.77 8.24
N PHE A 116 -10.49 -2.30 7.11
CA PHE A 116 -11.83 -2.62 6.68
C PHE A 116 -11.99 -4.12 6.43
N PHE A 117 -11.10 -4.74 5.65
CA PHE A 117 -11.18 -6.18 5.36
C PHE A 117 -11.00 -7.05 6.59
N PHE A 118 -10.18 -6.61 7.55
CA PHE A 118 -10.04 -7.30 8.83
C PHE A 118 -11.39 -7.37 9.60
N GLU A 119 -12.19 -6.31 9.51
CA GLU A 119 -13.49 -6.21 10.20
C GLU A 119 -14.63 -6.85 9.39
N TRP A 120 -14.68 -6.60 8.08
CA TRP A 120 -15.82 -6.92 7.22
C TRP A 120 -15.64 -8.19 6.39
N GLY A 121 -14.41 -8.64 6.17
CA GLY A 121 -14.14 -9.90 5.46
C GLY A 121 -14.71 -11.14 6.16
N LYS A 122 -15.23 -10.99 7.37
CA LYS A 122 -15.90 -12.01 8.17
C LYS A 122 -17.41 -11.79 8.33
N LYS A 123 -18.02 -10.91 7.53
CA LYS A 123 -19.44 -10.54 7.72
C LYS A 123 -20.34 -10.91 6.54
N SER A 124 -19.78 -11.13 5.35
CA SER A 124 -20.53 -11.55 4.17
C SER A 124 -19.70 -12.47 3.29
N SER A 125 -20.35 -13.41 2.62
CA SER A 125 -19.78 -14.28 1.59
C SER A 125 -19.87 -13.68 0.18
N SER A 126 -20.45 -12.48 0.02
CA SER A 126 -20.64 -11.79 -1.25
C SER A 126 -19.54 -10.72 -1.48
N PRO A 127 -18.54 -10.98 -2.35
CA PRO A 127 -17.55 -10.00 -2.78
C PRO A 127 -18.10 -8.62 -3.15
N ALA A 128 -19.06 -8.50 -4.06
CA ALA A 128 -19.62 -7.24 -4.53
C ALA A 128 -20.30 -6.45 -3.42
N GLN A 129 -20.98 -7.12 -2.48
CA GLN A 129 -21.51 -6.42 -1.30
C GLN A 129 -20.38 -5.82 -0.46
N ILE A 130 -19.31 -6.58 -0.20
CA ILE A 130 -18.14 -6.10 0.54
C ILE A 130 -17.48 -4.91 -0.19
N LEU A 131 -17.34 -4.98 -1.51
CA LEU A 131 -16.78 -3.89 -2.32
C LEU A 131 -17.67 -2.64 -2.30
N GLY A 132 -18.99 -2.81 -2.36
CA GLY A 132 -19.94 -1.71 -2.26
C GLY A 132 -19.87 -0.99 -0.91
N ILE A 133 -19.78 -1.75 0.19
CA ILE A 133 -19.62 -1.17 1.54
C ILE A 133 -18.26 -0.44 1.64
N LEU A 134 -17.18 -1.03 1.12
CA LEU A 134 -15.87 -0.37 1.10
C LEU A 134 -15.90 0.93 0.30
N ASN A 135 -16.55 0.93 -0.88
CA ASN A 135 -16.68 2.11 -1.73
C ASN A 135 -17.35 3.26 -0.98
N GLN A 136 -18.50 3.01 -0.36
CA GLN A 136 -19.22 4.03 0.41
C GLN A 136 -18.40 4.51 1.62
N ARG A 137 -17.66 3.61 2.28
CA ARG A 137 -16.76 3.99 3.38
C ARG A 137 -15.63 4.90 2.91
N LEU A 138 -15.00 4.61 1.78
CA LEU A 138 -13.93 5.45 1.23
C LEU A 138 -14.47 6.80 0.77
N LEU A 139 -15.58 6.84 0.03
CA LEU A 139 -16.21 8.08 -0.42
C LEU A 139 -16.56 9.00 0.75
N GLY A 140 -17.05 8.45 1.87
CA GLY A 140 -17.35 9.24 3.08
C GLY A 140 -16.11 9.81 3.79
N LEU A 141 -14.91 9.31 3.49
CA LEU A 141 -13.65 9.84 4.03
C LEU A 141 -13.07 10.96 3.16
N TRP A 142 -13.41 10.97 1.88
CA TRP A 142 -12.89 11.95 0.93
C TRP A 142 -13.56 13.30 1.17
N ARG A 143 -12.73 14.34 1.30
CA ARG A 143 -13.15 15.74 1.37
C ARG A 143 -12.42 16.50 0.25
N ASP A 144 -13.10 17.48 -0.34
CA ASP A 144 -12.60 18.33 -1.44
C ASP A 144 -12.30 17.54 -2.74
N ASP A 145 -11.63 18.18 -3.71
CA ASP A 145 -11.30 17.64 -5.04
C ASP A 145 -10.25 16.49 -5.03
N ASN A 146 -9.85 16.00 -3.86
CA ASN A 146 -8.86 14.92 -3.73
C ASN A 146 -9.54 13.54 -3.73
N THR A 147 -9.84 13.04 -4.93
CA THR A 147 -10.38 11.69 -5.10
C THR A 147 -9.26 10.66 -5.02
N TRP A 148 -9.21 9.90 -3.92
CA TRP A 148 -8.37 8.71 -3.79
C TRP A 148 -9.17 7.47 -4.17
N PHE A 149 -8.54 6.54 -4.86
CA PHE A 149 -9.15 5.25 -5.16
C PHE A 149 -8.17 4.11 -5.01
N THR A 150 -8.70 2.91 -4.94
CA THR A 150 -7.93 1.67 -4.94
C THR A 150 -8.50 0.70 -5.95
N THR A 151 -7.63 0.03 -6.68
CA THR A 151 -8.00 -1.13 -7.47
C THR A 151 -7.80 -2.37 -6.60
N LEU A 152 -8.73 -3.32 -6.64
CA LEU A 152 -8.52 -4.59 -5.95
C LEU A 152 -9.29 -5.75 -6.58
N PHE A 153 -8.77 -6.96 -6.46
CA PHE A 153 -9.47 -8.21 -6.71
C PHE A 153 -9.83 -8.83 -5.35
N TYR A 154 -11.10 -9.16 -5.14
CA TYR A 154 -11.57 -9.75 -3.88
C TYR A 154 -12.26 -11.08 -4.14
N GLY A 155 -11.82 -12.11 -3.44
CA GLY A 155 -12.32 -13.49 -3.56
C GLY A 155 -12.75 -14.08 -2.23
N VAL A 156 -13.79 -14.90 -2.28
CA VAL A 156 -14.28 -15.73 -1.19
C VAL A 156 -14.34 -17.17 -1.71
N PHE A 157 -13.47 -18.02 -1.19
CA PHE A 157 -13.47 -19.44 -1.48
C PHE A 157 -14.20 -20.20 -0.37
N ASN A 158 -15.14 -21.06 -0.75
CA ASN A 158 -15.80 -22.00 0.12
C ASN A 158 -15.17 -23.39 -0.05
N GLU A 159 -14.48 -23.87 0.99
CA GLU A 159 -13.77 -25.14 0.96
C GLU A 159 -14.71 -26.34 0.78
N GLU A 160 -15.90 -26.29 1.38
CA GLU A 160 -16.89 -27.37 1.39
C GLU A 160 -17.48 -27.60 -0.01
N SER A 161 -17.85 -26.52 -0.70
CA SER A 161 -18.42 -26.60 -2.05
C SER A 161 -17.37 -26.53 -3.16
N SER A 162 -16.12 -26.22 -2.83
CA SER A 162 -15.04 -25.89 -3.80
C SER A 162 -15.38 -24.71 -4.71
N ILE A 163 -16.23 -23.78 -4.26
CA ILE A 163 -16.66 -22.63 -5.08
C ILE A 163 -15.84 -21.42 -4.69
N LEU A 164 -15.20 -20.81 -5.68
CA LEU A 164 -14.61 -19.47 -5.58
C LEU A 164 -15.59 -18.45 -6.16
N THR A 165 -16.08 -17.54 -5.30
CA THR A 165 -16.84 -16.36 -5.73
C THR A 165 -15.93 -15.14 -5.65
N TYR A 166 -15.92 -14.30 -6.67
CA TYR A 166 -15.01 -13.15 -6.75
C TYR A 166 -15.64 -11.94 -7.45
N ALA A 167 -15.09 -10.76 -7.17
CA ALA A 167 -15.40 -9.50 -7.83
C ALA A 167 -14.13 -8.64 -7.95
N SER A 168 -14.08 -7.79 -8.98
CA SER A 168 -12.96 -6.88 -9.25
C SER A 168 -13.40 -5.43 -9.09
N GLY A 169 -12.73 -4.69 -8.22
CA GLY A 169 -12.76 -3.24 -8.14
C GLY A 169 -11.81 -2.59 -9.15
N GLY A 170 -11.85 -2.98 -10.42
CA GLY A 170 -11.00 -2.41 -11.48
C GLY A 170 -9.52 -2.81 -11.42
N HIS A 171 -9.18 -3.90 -10.74
CA HIS A 171 -7.82 -4.45 -10.70
C HIS A 171 -7.53 -5.36 -11.90
N ASP A 172 -6.25 -5.60 -12.16
CA ASP A 172 -5.82 -6.54 -13.18
C ASP A 172 -6.40 -7.93 -12.94
N THR A 173 -6.67 -8.63 -14.05
CA THR A 173 -7.35 -9.92 -14.05
C THR A 173 -6.54 -10.98 -13.29
N ALA A 174 -7.15 -11.59 -12.27
CA ALA A 174 -6.55 -12.70 -11.56
C ALA A 174 -6.44 -13.94 -12.47
N LEU A 175 -5.41 -14.76 -12.25
CA LEU A 175 -5.14 -15.95 -13.05
C LEU A 175 -5.37 -17.21 -12.22
N LEU A 176 -6.15 -18.14 -12.77
CA LEU A 176 -6.31 -19.49 -12.26
C LEU A 176 -5.48 -20.44 -13.10
N LEU A 177 -4.44 -21.03 -12.50
CA LEU A 177 -3.69 -22.14 -13.08
C LEU A 177 -4.35 -23.45 -12.68
N LYS A 178 -4.69 -24.29 -13.66
CA LYS A 178 -5.27 -25.62 -13.46
C LYS A 178 -4.20 -26.71 -13.51
N ASP A 179 -4.54 -27.90 -13.03
CA ASP A 179 -3.64 -29.07 -12.99
C ASP A 179 -3.19 -29.54 -14.37
N ASP A 180 -4.01 -29.32 -15.40
CA ASP A 180 -3.67 -29.61 -16.80
C ASP A 180 -2.68 -28.58 -17.40
N GLY A 181 -2.26 -27.59 -16.61
CA GLY A 181 -1.37 -26.51 -17.01
C GLY A 181 -2.08 -25.36 -17.75
N SER A 182 -3.39 -25.45 -17.96
CA SER A 182 -4.15 -24.36 -18.57
C SER A 182 -4.30 -23.18 -17.61
N VAL A 183 -4.28 -21.97 -18.18
CA VAL A 183 -4.48 -20.73 -17.42
C VAL A 183 -5.82 -20.12 -17.82
N GLN A 184 -6.68 -19.94 -16.83
CA GLN A 184 -7.96 -19.26 -16.99
C GLN A 184 -7.91 -17.87 -16.34
N GLN A 185 -8.34 -16.86 -17.07
CA GLN A 185 -8.52 -15.51 -16.56
C GLN A 185 -9.81 -15.39 -15.74
N LEU A 186 -9.70 -14.93 -14.50
CA LEU A 186 -10.82 -14.66 -13.60
C LEU A 186 -11.22 -13.18 -13.74
N HIS A 187 -11.93 -12.86 -14.83
CA HIS A 187 -12.36 -11.50 -15.13
C HIS A 187 -13.81 -11.23 -14.67
N THR A 188 -14.01 -10.08 -14.02
CA THR A 188 -15.33 -9.50 -13.68
C THR A 188 -15.27 -8.02 -13.97
N ASP A 189 -16.39 -7.44 -14.38
CA ASP A 189 -16.47 -6.00 -14.57
C ASP A 189 -16.64 -5.29 -13.21
N GLY A 190 -15.99 -4.15 -13.08
CA GLY A 190 -16.13 -3.29 -11.92
C GLY A 190 -15.16 -2.11 -11.96
N VAL A 191 -15.53 -1.05 -11.24
CA VAL A 191 -14.77 0.20 -11.21
C VAL A 191 -13.86 0.27 -9.98
N PRO A 192 -12.81 1.12 -10.01
CA PRO A 192 -11.98 1.38 -8.84
C PRO A 192 -12.80 1.80 -7.62
N ILE A 193 -12.43 1.26 -6.46
CA ILE A 193 -13.13 1.50 -5.20
C ILE A 193 -12.76 2.88 -4.65
N GLY A 194 -13.77 3.64 -4.24
CA GLY A 194 -13.63 5.01 -3.74
C GLY A 194 -13.62 6.08 -4.83
N ALA A 195 -13.84 5.71 -6.10
CA ALA A 195 -13.79 6.64 -7.23
C ALA A 195 -15.17 7.21 -7.64
N PHE A 196 -16.25 6.42 -7.53
CA PHE A 196 -17.57 6.76 -8.06
C PHE A 196 -18.67 6.46 -7.04
N GLU A 197 -19.64 7.36 -6.91
CA GLU A 197 -20.73 7.28 -5.93
C GLU A 197 -21.74 6.19 -6.26
N GLU A 198 -22.23 6.19 -7.50
CA GLU A 198 -23.13 5.16 -8.03
C GLU A 198 -22.31 4.09 -8.74
N SER A 199 -22.13 2.94 -8.09
CA SER A 199 -21.34 1.83 -8.64
C SER A 199 -21.85 0.49 -8.17
N VAL A 200 -21.81 -0.48 -9.08
CA VAL A 200 -22.19 -1.87 -8.84
C VAL A 200 -21.04 -2.74 -9.32
N TRP A 201 -20.67 -3.72 -8.50
CA TRP A 201 -19.65 -4.71 -8.84
C TRP A 201 -20.34 -6.01 -9.23
N GLU A 202 -19.90 -6.60 -10.34
CA GLU A 202 -20.35 -7.92 -10.76
C GLU A 202 -19.64 -8.99 -9.89
N GLU A 203 -20.37 -10.04 -9.53
CA GLU A 203 -19.78 -11.25 -8.95
C GLU A 203 -19.81 -12.38 -9.96
N LYS A 204 -18.72 -13.15 -10.03
CA LYS A 204 -18.69 -14.44 -10.72
C LYS A 204 -18.29 -15.53 -9.76
N SER A 205 -18.74 -16.74 -10.07
CA SER A 205 -18.40 -17.94 -9.33
C SER A 205 -17.84 -19.01 -10.26
N ILE A 206 -16.84 -19.72 -9.78
CA ILE A 206 -16.24 -20.86 -10.47
C ILE A 206 -16.01 -21.99 -9.47
N THR A 207 -16.22 -23.23 -9.92
CA THR A 207 -15.81 -24.41 -9.15
C THR A 207 -14.33 -24.66 -9.39
N LEU A 208 -13.56 -24.78 -8.32
CA LEU A 208 -12.16 -25.19 -8.38
C LEU A 208 -12.12 -26.71 -8.25
N ASP A 209 -11.72 -27.36 -9.33
CA ASP A 209 -11.33 -28.77 -9.32
C ASP A 209 -9.98 -28.84 -8.59
N GLY A 210 -9.87 -29.70 -7.59
CA GLY A 210 -8.71 -29.78 -6.69
C GLY A 210 -7.84 -31.00 -6.93
#